data_AF-A0A5U9KZ10-F1
#
_entry.id   AF-A0A5U9KZ10-F1
#
_cell.length_a   1.000
_cell.length_b   1.000
_cell.length_c   1.000
_cell.angle_alpha   90.00
_cell.angle_beta   90.00
_cell.angle_gamma   90.00
#
_symmetry.space_group_name_H-M   'P 1'
#
loop_
_entity.id
_entity.type
_entity.pdbx_description
1 polymer ?
#
loop_
_entity_poly.entity_id
_entity_poly.type
_entity_poly.pdbx_seq_one_letter_code
_entity_poly.pdbx_strand_id
1 'polypeptide(L)'
;MVHSDNIFTLENVRTALAAYDYEQLHDEPIGWCLEYVQLLTDEQICASLRLVDVLDLIYSPPEIIRELVNSTGNTWQFIAAEATSSTDLAVATAALSGAFRTPGDDILAALAHLSGKALLRLHRETEIASAFDNLDEARKRRQLGGINRSKKYNGALRLQCQAWAHDIIARHKNEGRREPTKAALSRRVDDKYRAFITSYPKETQEFQKLHPPGREILPVGAGLAPNGSIYNWVKDMVNGQQRRGRKNPV
;
A
#
# COMPACT_ATOMS: atom_id res chain seq x y z
N MET A 1 -35.08 17.30 -16.97
CA MET A 1 -33.97 16.95 -17.88
C MET A 1 -33.31 18.25 -18.28
N VAL A 2 -32.06 18.55 -18.01
CA VAL A 2 -30.89 17.84 -17.47
C VAL A 2 -29.97 18.96 -16.99
N HIS A 3 -29.41 18.90 -15.78
CA HIS A 3 -28.00 19.19 -15.52
C HIS A 3 -27.71 18.52 -14.18
N SER A 4 -26.87 17.50 -14.24
CA SER A 4 -26.48 16.69 -13.08
C SER A 4 -25.86 17.60 -12.03
N ASP A 5 -26.26 17.47 -10.77
CA ASP A 5 -25.54 17.98 -9.58
C ASP A 5 -24.19 17.27 -9.39
N ASN A 6 -23.48 17.00 -10.50
CA ASN A 6 -22.21 16.32 -10.52
C ASN A 6 -21.11 17.36 -10.25
N ILE A 7 -20.41 17.17 -9.14
CA ILE A 7 -19.33 18.05 -8.69
C ILE A 7 -18.01 17.67 -9.36
N PHE A 8 -17.81 16.40 -9.71
CA PHE A 8 -16.60 15.91 -10.36
C PHE A 8 -16.74 15.95 -11.90
N THR A 9 -16.60 17.15 -12.47
CA THR A 9 -16.68 17.34 -13.92
C THR A 9 -15.50 18.11 -14.47
N LEU A 10 -15.18 17.86 -15.75
CA LEU A 10 -14.15 18.62 -16.47
C LEU A 10 -14.50 20.11 -16.54
N GLU A 11 -15.79 20.45 -16.60
CA GLU A 11 -16.27 21.83 -16.60
C GLU A 11 -15.97 22.55 -15.28
N ASN A 12 -16.20 21.87 -14.15
CA ASN A 12 -15.84 22.41 -12.84
C ASN A 12 -14.32 22.56 -12.69
N VAL A 13 -13.53 21.59 -13.15
CA VAL A 13 -12.06 21.73 -13.18
C VAL A 13 -11.64 22.96 -13.99
N ARG A 14 -12.15 23.12 -15.21
CA ARG A 14 -11.83 24.30 -16.05
C ARG A 14 -12.29 25.61 -15.43
N THR A 15 -13.43 25.58 -14.74
CA THR A 15 -13.93 26.71 -13.98
C THR A 15 -12.94 27.13 -12.88
N ALA A 16 -12.39 26.19 -12.13
CA ALA A 16 -11.36 26.47 -11.13
C ALA A 16 -10.08 27.01 -11.78
N LEU A 17 -9.61 26.37 -12.86
CA LEU A 17 -8.40 26.80 -13.57
C LEU A 17 -8.52 28.21 -14.15
N ALA A 18 -9.67 28.58 -14.69
CA ALA A 18 -9.92 29.91 -15.23
C ALA A 18 -10.03 30.99 -14.12
N ALA A 19 -10.36 30.58 -12.90
CA ALA A 19 -10.41 31.44 -11.72
C ALA A 19 -9.06 31.48 -10.96
N TYR A 20 -8.05 30.76 -11.41
CA TYR A 20 -6.78 30.57 -10.68
C TYR A 20 -6.03 31.87 -10.38
N ASP A 21 -6.02 32.84 -11.30
CA ASP A 21 -5.42 34.16 -11.08
C ASP A 21 -6.09 34.94 -9.92
N TYR A 22 -7.32 34.58 -9.53
CA TYR A 22 -8.02 35.10 -8.35
C TYR A 22 -7.72 34.28 -7.07
N GLU A 23 -7.44 32.98 -7.20
CA GLU A 23 -7.17 32.06 -6.07
C GLU A 23 -5.70 32.04 -5.61
N GLN A 24 -4.75 32.58 -6.39
CA GLN A 24 -3.34 32.72 -5.98
C GLN A 24 -3.12 33.52 -4.68
N LEU A 25 -4.13 34.25 -4.20
CA LEU A 25 -4.02 35.07 -3.00
C LEU A 25 -4.16 34.30 -1.68
N HIS A 26 -4.73 33.09 -1.66
CA HIS A 26 -5.15 32.45 -0.40
C HIS A 26 -4.99 30.90 -0.42
N ASP A 27 -4.06 30.39 0.40
CA ASP A 27 -3.86 28.98 0.85
C ASP A 27 -2.96 28.03 0.01
N GLU A 28 -1.75 27.82 0.53
CA GLU A 28 -0.58 27.13 -0.07
C GLU A 28 -0.78 25.66 -0.54
N PRO A 29 -1.73 24.86 -0.05
CA PRO A 29 -1.95 23.50 -0.58
C PRO A 29 -2.86 23.44 -1.83
N ILE A 30 -3.90 24.28 -1.88
CA ILE A 30 -4.93 24.24 -2.95
C ILE A 30 -4.34 24.82 -4.24
N GLY A 31 -3.64 25.95 -4.12
CA GLY A 31 -2.97 26.59 -5.26
C GLY A 31 -2.02 25.63 -5.98
N TRP A 32 -1.26 24.83 -5.22
CA TRP A 32 -0.40 23.80 -5.80
C TRP A 32 -1.18 22.77 -6.64
N CYS A 33 -2.35 22.31 -6.17
CA CYS A 33 -3.16 21.35 -6.92
C CYS A 33 -3.63 21.94 -8.25
N LEU A 34 -4.02 23.22 -8.26
CA LEU A 34 -4.46 23.91 -9.47
C LEU A 34 -3.29 24.07 -10.46
N GLU A 35 -2.10 24.49 -10.00
CA GLU A 35 -0.90 24.54 -10.86
C GLU A 35 -0.54 23.18 -11.44
N TYR A 36 -0.60 22.12 -10.62
CA TYR A 36 -0.29 20.77 -11.05
C TYR A 36 -1.28 20.29 -12.12
N VAL A 37 -2.57 20.57 -11.94
CA VAL A 37 -3.64 20.17 -12.88
C VAL A 37 -3.55 20.94 -14.21
N GLN A 38 -3.05 22.19 -14.23
CA GLN A 38 -2.83 22.94 -15.47
C GLN A 38 -1.84 22.25 -16.43
N LEU A 39 -0.97 21.38 -15.92
CA LEU A 39 0.01 20.64 -16.73
C LEU A 39 -0.58 19.39 -17.40
N LEU A 40 -1.81 19.01 -17.05
CA LEU A 40 -2.48 17.82 -17.55
C LEU A 40 -3.30 18.11 -18.81
N THR A 41 -3.43 17.13 -19.69
CA THR A 41 -4.37 17.20 -20.81
C THR A 41 -5.81 16.94 -20.32
N ASP A 42 -6.80 17.43 -21.07
CA ASP A 42 -8.21 17.13 -20.77
C ASP A 42 -8.49 15.62 -20.69
N GLU A 43 -7.80 14.81 -21.49
CA GLU A 43 -7.90 13.35 -21.48
C GLU A 43 -7.40 12.75 -20.16
N GLN A 44 -6.28 13.27 -19.65
CA GLN A 44 -5.72 12.86 -18.35
C GLN A 44 -6.65 13.29 -17.20
N ILE A 45 -7.18 14.51 -17.26
CA ILE A 45 -8.14 15.01 -16.28
C ILE A 45 -9.40 14.14 -16.27
N CYS A 46 -9.96 13.82 -17.45
CA CYS A 46 -11.12 12.94 -17.57
C CYS A 46 -10.85 11.53 -17.03
N ALA A 47 -9.65 10.99 -17.25
CA ALA A 47 -9.28 9.68 -16.73
C ALA A 47 -9.25 9.67 -15.19
N SER A 48 -8.70 10.72 -14.58
CA SER A 48 -8.68 10.88 -13.12
C SER A 48 -10.08 11.12 -12.54
N LEU A 49 -10.90 11.94 -13.20
CA LEU A 49 -12.29 12.20 -12.77
C LEU A 49 -13.10 10.91 -12.67
N ARG A 50 -13.00 10.01 -13.66
CA ARG A 50 -13.71 8.71 -13.64
C ARG A 50 -13.45 7.87 -12.38
N LEU A 51 -12.31 8.05 -11.72
CA LEU A 51 -11.96 7.33 -10.50
C LEU A 51 -12.61 7.95 -9.25
N VAL A 52 -12.96 9.25 -9.29
CA VAL A 52 -13.56 9.99 -8.17
C VAL A 52 -15.06 10.26 -8.35
N ASP A 53 -15.58 10.18 -9.58
CA ASP A 53 -17.01 10.35 -9.94
C ASP A 53 -17.95 9.34 -9.26
N VAL A 54 -17.42 8.22 -8.75
CA VAL A 54 -18.21 7.20 -8.03
C VAL A 54 -18.90 7.77 -6.79
N LEU A 55 -18.35 8.84 -6.20
CA LEU A 55 -18.91 9.47 -5.00
C LEU A 55 -20.23 10.16 -5.27
N ASP A 56 -20.37 10.80 -6.44
CA ASP A 56 -21.60 11.48 -6.87
C ASP A 56 -22.73 10.49 -7.16
N LEU A 57 -22.40 9.21 -7.35
CA LEU A 57 -23.38 8.13 -7.48
C LEU A 57 -23.91 7.63 -6.13
N ILE A 58 -23.18 7.90 -5.03
CA ILE A 58 -23.46 7.35 -3.70
C ILE A 58 -24.06 8.43 -2.79
N TYR A 59 -23.57 9.66 -2.87
CA TYR A 59 -23.91 10.74 -1.95
C TYR A 59 -24.28 12.02 -2.71
N SER A 60 -25.11 12.85 -2.09
CA SER A 60 -25.37 14.21 -2.59
C SER A 60 -24.17 15.13 -2.29
N PRO A 61 -23.97 16.24 -3.04
CA PRO A 61 -22.81 17.12 -2.85
C PRO A 61 -22.58 17.62 -1.41
N PRO A 62 -23.61 18.02 -0.63
CA PRO A 62 -23.41 18.42 0.77
C PRO A 62 -22.93 17.27 1.67
N GLU A 63 -23.38 16.04 1.40
CA GLU A 63 -22.96 14.86 2.14
C GLU A 63 -21.52 14.46 1.79
N ILE A 64 -21.12 14.63 0.52
CA ILE A 64 -19.74 14.42 0.08
C ILE A 64 -18.80 15.37 0.81
N ILE A 65 -19.11 16.67 0.87
CA ILE A 65 -18.30 17.66 1.60
C ILE A 65 -18.18 17.24 3.08
N ARG A 66 -19.30 16.92 3.73
CA ARG A 66 -19.31 16.52 5.14
C ARG A 66 -18.44 15.29 5.41
N GLU A 67 -18.50 14.28 4.55
CA GLU A 67 -17.70 13.06 4.70
C GLU A 67 -16.22 13.27 4.35
N LEU A 68 -15.88 14.22 3.48
CA LEU A 68 -14.50 14.60 3.16
C LEU A 68 -13.79 15.34 4.31
N VAL A 69 -14.53 16.17 5.04
CA VAL A 69 -14.02 16.88 6.23
C VAL A 69 -13.76 15.90 7.37
N ASN A 70 -14.50 14.79 7.44
CA ASN A 70 -14.30 13.76 8.45
C ASN A 70 -13.20 12.76 8.05
N SER A 71 -12.04 12.83 8.71
CA SER A 71 -10.91 11.90 8.49
C SER A 71 -11.21 10.42 8.80
N THR A 72 -12.35 10.13 9.44
CA THR A 72 -12.84 8.77 9.69
C THR A 72 -14.02 8.37 8.79
N GLY A 73 -14.53 9.28 7.96
CA GLY A 73 -15.70 9.07 7.10
C GLY A 73 -15.49 8.02 6.01
N ASN A 74 -16.58 7.42 5.55
CA ASN A 74 -16.52 6.33 4.56
C ASN A 74 -16.04 6.83 3.20
N THR A 75 -16.48 8.02 2.78
CA THR A 75 -16.04 8.68 1.55
C THR A 75 -14.55 9.00 1.59
N TRP A 76 -14.06 9.50 2.73
CA TRP A 76 -12.65 9.76 2.92
C TRP A 76 -11.80 8.49 2.84
N GLN A 77 -12.24 7.42 3.51
CA GLN A 77 -11.57 6.11 3.45
C GLN A 77 -11.60 5.53 2.04
N PHE A 78 -12.70 5.70 1.30
CA PHE A 78 -12.85 5.25 -0.08
C PHE A 78 -11.88 5.98 -1.02
N ILE A 79 -11.83 7.31 -0.99
CA ILE A 79 -10.83 8.09 -1.75
C ILE A 79 -9.40 7.71 -1.32
N ALA A 80 -9.16 7.48 -0.02
CA ALA A 80 -7.85 7.04 0.45
C ALA A 80 -7.43 5.68 -0.12
N ALA A 81 -8.38 4.78 -0.35
CA ALA A 81 -8.17 3.44 -0.85
C ALA A 81 -8.07 3.40 -2.39
N GLU A 82 -8.93 4.14 -3.10
CA GLU A 82 -9.09 4.07 -4.56
C GLU A 82 -8.35 5.17 -5.34
N ALA A 83 -8.14 6.37 -4.76
CA ALA A 83 -7.29 7.40 -5.39
C ALA A 83 -5.82 6.98 -5.23
N THR A 84 -5.34 6.22 -6.21
CA THR A 84 -4.02 5.58 -6.17
C THR A 84 -2.87 6.56 -6.42
N SER A 85 -3.13 7.73 -7.01
CA SER A 85 -2.11 8.72 -7.36
C SER A 85 -2.34 10.10 -6.74
N SER A 86 -1.28 10.93 -6.63
CA SER A 86 -1.41 12.35 -6.27
C SER A 86 -2.25 13.13 -7.29
N THR A 87 -2.24 12.71 -8.55
CA THR A 87 -2.97 13.34 -9.66
C THR A 87 -4.48 13.27 -9.48
N ASP A 88 -5.01 12.12 -9.08
CA ASP A 88 -6.45 11.93 -8.89
C ASP A 88 -6.98 12.84 -7.77
N LEU A 89 -6.20 12.99 -6.70
CA LEU A 89 -6.52 13.87 -5.57
C LEU A 89 -6.45 15.36 -5.96
N ALA A 90 -5.46 15.75 -6.77
CA ALA A 90 -5.33 17.12 -7.26
C ALA A 90 -6.49 17.49 -8.20
N VAL A 91 -6.88 16.59 -9.11
CA VAL A 91 -8.03 16.77 -10.01
C VAL A 91 -9.35 16.85 -9.25
N ALA A 92 -9.56 16.01 -8.23
CA ALA A 92 -10.74 16.07 -7.37
C ALA A 92 -10.83 17.40 -6.60
N THR A 93 -9.69 17.90 -6.11
CA THR A 93 -9.59 19.20 -5.44
C THR A 93 -9.97 20.34 -6.39
N ALA A 94 -9.46 20.31 -7.63
CA ALA A 94 -9.79 21.31 -8.65
C ALA A 94 -11.28 21.28 -9.03
N ALA A 95 -11.88 20.10 -9.16
CA ALA A 95 -13.29 19.96 -9.46
C ALA A 95 -14.18 20.53 -8.33
N LEU A 96 -13.86 20.23 -7.07
CA LEU A 96 -14.57 20.76 -5.91
C LEU A 96 -14.44 22.29 -5.79
N SER A 97 -13.23 22.85 -6.00
CA SER A 97 -13.02 24.30 -6.00
C SER A 97 -13.93 24.97 -7.05
N GLY A 98 -13.96 24.43 -8.27
CA GLY A 98 -14.77 25.01 -9.33
C GLY A 98 -16.28 24.86 -9.15
N ALA A 99 -16.72 23.75 -8.55
CA ALA A 99 -18.12 23.54 -8.19
C ALA A 99 -18.61 24.53 -7.11
N PHE A 100 -17.70 25.00 -6.24
CA PHE A 100 -18.02 25.83 -5.09
C PHE A 100 -17.18 27.12 -5.05
N ARG A 101 -17.37 27.99 -6.05
CA ARG A 101 -16.63 29.26 -6.25
C ARG A 101 -16.59 30.24 -5.06
N THR A 102 -17.50 30.09 -4.09
CA THR A 102 -17.51 30.85 -2.83
C THR A 102 -17.61 29.85 -1.70
N PRO A 103 -16.49 29.19 -1.35
CA PRO A 103 -16.51 28.08 -0.41
C PRO A 103 -16.79 28.60 1.01
N GLY A 104 -17.73 27.95 1.71
CA GLY A 104 -17.83 28.09 3.17
C GLY A 104 -16.74 27.28 3.89
N ASP A 105 -16.66 27.42 5.21
CA ASP A 105 -15.61 26.78 6.04
C ASP A 105 -15.49 25.26 5.83
N ASP A 106 -16.61 24.56 5.70
CA ASP A 106 -16.62 23.10 5.46
C ASP A 106 -15.99 22.73 4.11
N ILE A 107 -16.19 23.57 3.09
CA ILE A 107 -15.65 23.36 1.74
C ILE A 107 -14.15 23.65 1.75
N LEU A 108 -13.73 24.73 2.41
CA LEU A 108 -12.31 25.05 2.61
C LEU A 108 -11.59 23.91 3.36
N ALA A 109 -12.20 23.36 4.40
CA ALA A 109 -11.64 22.21 5.13
C ALA A 109 -11.51 20.96 4.26
N ALA A 110 -12.51 20.66 3.43
CA ALA A 110 -12.45 19.54 2.48
C ALA A 110 -11.34 19.74 1.43
N LEU A 111 -11.22 20.94 0.87
CA LEU A 111 -10.17 21.30 -0.10
C LEU A 111 -8.78 21.22 0.51
N ALA A 112 -8.57 21.76 1.72
CA ALA A 112 -7.31 21.69 2.45
C ALA A 112 -6.90 20.24 2.76
N HIS A 113 -7.88 19.39 3.09
CA HIS A 113 -7.62 17.98 3.40
C HIS A 113 -7.19 17.18 2.16
N LEU A 114 -7.89 17.37 1.02
CA LEU A 114 -7.54 16.70 -0.23
C LEU A 114 -6.19 17.16 -0.78
N SER A 115 -5.97 18.48 -0.81
CA SER A 115 -4.72 19.07 -1.29
C SER A 115 -3.50 18.68 -0.44
N GLY A 116 -3.61 18.73 0.90
CA GLY A 116 -2.54 18.29 1.78
C GLY A 116 -2.17 16.81 1.58
N LYS A 117 -3.15 15.96 1.26
CA LYS A 117 -2.91 14.54 0.96
C LYS A 117 -2.29 14.33 -0.42
N ALA A 118 -2.71 15.09 -1.43
CA ALA A 118 -2.10 15.06 -2.76
C ALA A 118 -0.60 15.38 -2.65
N LEU A 119 -0.25 16.43 -1.90
CA LEU A 119 1.14 16.82 -1.61
C LEU A 119 1.92 15.75 -0.84
N LEU A 120 1.34 15.19 0.23
CA LEU A 120 2.00 14.12 0.99
C LEU A 120 2.26 12.86 0.16
N ARG A 121 1.33 12.50 -0.73
CA ARG A 121 1.52 11.37 -1.65
C ARG A 121 2.60 11.66 -2.67
N LEU A 122 2.57 12.84 -3.29
CA LEU A 122 3.62 13.25 -4.23
C LEU A 122 5.00 13.26 -3.55
N HIS A 123 5.10 13.75 -2.32
CA HIS A 123 6.35 13.73 -1.57
C HIS A 123 6.84 12.29 -1.34
N ARG A 124 5.95 11.36 -0.96
CA ARG A 124 6.31 9.95 -0.83
C ARG A 124 6.71 9.31 -2.16
N GLU A 125 6.00 9.62 -3.24
CA GLU A 125 6.31 9.12 -4.58
C GLU A 125 7.68 9.64 -5.06
N THR A 126 7.97 10.91 -4.83
CA THR A 126 9.26 11.53 -5.14
C THR A 126 10.39 11.03 -4.23
N GLU A 127 10.15 10.80 -2.94
CA GLU A 127 11.09 10.14 -2.04
C GLU A 127 11.42 8.71 -2.53
N ILE A 128 10.41 7.93 -2.92
CA ILE A 128 10.59 6.60 -3.48
C ILE A 128 11.36 6.70 -4.80
N ALA A 129 10.97 7.58 -5.72
CA ALA A 129 11.63 7.78 -7.00
C ALA A 129 13.08 8.23 -6.83
N SER A 130 13.36 9.18 -5.91
CA SER A 130 14.69 9.65 -5.58
C SER A 130 15.55 8.56 -4.92
N ALA A 131 14.98 7.78 -4.02
CA ALA A 131 15.64 6.60 -3.46
C ALA A 131 15.98 5.56 -4.54
N PHE A 132 15.14 5.46 -5.59
CA PHE A 132 15.41 4.65 -6.77
C PHE A 132 16.44 5.30 -7.70
N ASP A 133 16.44 6.61 -7.90
CA ASP A 133 17.35 7.33 -8.80
C ASP A 133 18.77 7.42 -8.28
N ASN A 134 18.94 7.42 -6.97
CA ASN A 134 20.24 7.30 -6.31
C ASN A 134 20.81 5.86 -6.33
N LEU A 135 20.13 4.90 -6.96
CA LEU A 135 20.66 3.56 -7.20
C LEU A 135 21.20 3.44 -8.62
N ASP A 136 22.44 2.95 -8.72
CA ASP A 136 23.08 2.59 -9.98
C ASP A 136 22.18 1.68 -10.84
N GLU A 137 22.15 1.84 -12.16
CA GLU A 137 21.23 1.11 -13.05
C GLU A 137 21.38 -0.42 -12.93
N ALA A 138 22.61 -0.90 -12.70
CA ALA A 138 22.92 -2.29 -12.38
C ALA A 138 22.33 -2.76 -11.03
N ARG A 139 22.22 -1.84 -10.06
CA ARG A 139 21.63 -2.07 -8.74
C ARG A 139 20.10 -2.04 -8.80
N LYS A 140 19.49 -1.14 -9.60
CA LYS A 140 18.05 -1.16 -9.93
C LYS A 140 17.67 -2.49 -10.60
N ARG A 141 18.42 -2.92 -11.63
CA ARG A 141 18.23 -4.22 -12.31
C ARG A 141 18.44 -5.41 -11.37
N ARG A 142 19.42 -5.36 -10.46
CA ARG A 142 19.64 -6.42 -9.44
C ARG A 142 18.53 -6.47 -8.40
N GLN A 143 17.96 -5.35 -7.96
CA GLN A 143 16.85 -5.36 -7.01
C GLN A 143 15.54 -5.77 -7.67
N LEU A 144 15.17 -5.21 -8.82
CA LEU A 144 13.97 -5.63 -9.56
C LEU A 144 14.09 -7.09 -10.01
N GLY A 145 15.25 -7.49 -10.55
CA GLY A 145 15.55 -8.87 -10.90
C GLY A 145 15.59 -9.80 -9.68
N GLY A 146 16.18 -9.36 -8.57
CA GLY A 146 16.28 -10.14 -7.33
C GLY A 146 14.93 -10.32 -6.62
N ILE A 147 14.09 -9.29 -6.61
CA ILE A 147 12.73 -9.33 -6.05
C ILE A 147 11.82 -10.18 -6.93
N ASN A 148 11.82 -9.99 -8.25
CA ASN A 148 11.01 -10.79 -9.16
C ASN A 148 11.47 -12.25 -9.21
N ARG A 149 12.78 -12.52 -9.19
CA ARG A 149 13.29 -13.89 -9.08
C ARG A 149 12.95 -14.49 -7.72
N SER A 150 13.17 -13.79 -6.61
CA SER A 150 12.83 -14.31 -5.27
C SER A 150 11.35 -14.59 -5.11
N LYS A 151 10.46 -13.69 -5.56
CA LYS A 151 9.00 -13.92 -5.57
C LYS A 151 8.59 -15.04 -6.51
N LYS A 152 9.11 -15.10 -7.74
CA LYS A 152 8.80 -16.16 -8.71
C LYS A 152 9.30 -17.54 -8.26
N TYR A 153 10.48 -17.60 -7.66
CA TYR A 153 11.12 -18.88 -7.31
C TYR A 153 10.74 -19.37 -5.92
N ASN A 154 10.67 -18.50 -4.91
CA ASN A 154 10.39 -18.87 -3.51
C ASN A 154 9.00 -18.46 -3.05
N GLY A 155 8.22 -17.71 -3.82
CA GLY A 155 6.96 -17.10 -3.34
C GLY A 155 6.00 -18.13 -2.75
N ALA A 156 5.65 -19.15 -3.55
CA ALA A 156 4.72 -20.20 -3.12
C ALA A 156 5.24 -20.97 -1.88
N LEU A 157 6.50 -21.41 -1.92
CA LEU A 157 7.12 -22.11 -0.79
C LEU A 157 7.22 -21.24 0.47
N ARG A 158 7.56 -19.97 0.33
CA ARG A 158 7.62 -19.00 1.45
C ARG A 158 6.26 -18.84 2.08
N LEU A 159 5.20 -18.63 1.29
CA LEU A 159 3.83 -18.51 1.78
C LEU A 159 3.39 -19.78 2.51
N GLN A 160 3.70 -20.95 1.95
CA GLN A 160 3.40 -22.23 2.60
C GLN A 160 4.12 -22.38 3.95
N CYS A 161 5.40 -22.03 4.01
CA CYS A 161 6.17 -22.02 5.26
C CYS A 161 5.58 -21.05 6.30
N GLN A 162 5.10 -19.88 5.87
CA GLN A 162 4.43 -18.92 6.75
C GLN A 162 3.08 -19.44 7.25
N ALA A 163 2.28 -20.10 6.39
CA ALA A 163 1.04 -20.75 6.79
C ALA A 163 1.30 -21.85 7.84
N TRP A 164 2.31 -22.69 7.62
CA TRP A 164 2.74 -23.68 8.61
C TRP A 164 3.21 -23.05 9.92
N ALA A 165 3.91 -21.93 9.87
CA ALA A 165 4.33 -21.20 11.05
C ALA A 165 3.13 -20.66 11.84
N HIS A 166 2.14 -20.06 11.16
CA HIS A 166 0.89 -19.62 11.78
C HIS A 166 0.16 -20.75 12.50
N ASP A 167 0.01 -21.92 11.86
CA ASP A 167 -0.59 -23.10 12.50
C ASP A 167 0.15 -23.50 13.78
N ILE A 168 1.48 -23.50 13.73
CA ILE A 168 2.31 -23.89 14.87
C ILE A 168 2.15 -22.89 16.02
N ILE A 169 2.16 -21.59 15.73
CA ILE A 169 1.97 -20.52 16.73
C ILE A 169 0.56 -20.61 17.33
N ALA A 170 -0.47 -20.76 16.49
CA ALA A 170 -1.86 -20.88 16.93
C ALA A 170 -2.06 -22.08 17.86
N ARG A 171 -1.46 -23.24 17.55
CA ARG A 171 -1.49 -24.42 18.44
C ARG A 171 -0.85 -24.15 19.80
N HIS A 172 0.30 -23.49 19.86
CA HIS A 172 0.90 -23.14 21.16
C HIS A 172 -0.02 -22.25 21.98
N LYS A 173 -0.63 -21.24 21.34
CA LYS A 173 -1.58 -20.33 22.00
C LYS A 173 -2.79 -21.09 22.56
N ASN A 174 -3.36 -21.99 21.76
CA ASN A 174 -4.53 -22.79 22.16
C ASN A 174 -4.20 -23.79 23.27
N GLU A 175 -2.98 -24.32 23.30
CA GLU A 175 -2.49 -25.25 24.34
C GLU A 175 -2.00 -24.52 25.60
N GLY A 176 -2.14 -23.19 25.69
CA GLY A 176 -1.64 -22.38 26.81
C GLY A 176 -0.11 -22.38 26.94
N ARG A 177 0.62 -22.80 25.90
CA ARG A 177 2.08 -22.85 25.87
C ARG A 177 2.64 -21.48 25.52
N ARG A 178 3.84 -21.20 26.03
CA ARG A 178 4.60 -20.02 25.60
C ARG A 178 4.88 -20.10 24.10
N GLU A 179 4.83 -18.94 23.45
CA GLU A 179 5.17 -18.78 22.04
C GLU A 179 6.57 -19.36 21.75
N PRO A 180 6.76 -20.10 20.65
CA PRO A 180 8.05 -20.69 20.33
C PRO A 180 9.10 -19.60 20.08
N THR A 181 10.35 -19.87 20.42
CA THR A 181 11.47 -18.99 20.04
C THR A 181 11.63 -18.98 18.51
N LYS A 182 12.27 -17.93 17.96
CA LYS A 182 12.53 -17.80 16.52
C LYS A 182 13.17 -19.08 15.92
N ALA A 183 14.17 -19.63 16.59
CA ALA A 183 14.86 -20.86 16.18
C ALA A 183 14.01 -22.13 16.35
N ALA A 184 13.17 -22.20 17.38
CA ALA A 184 12.27 -23.33 17.58
C ALA A 184 11.16 -23.36 16.52
N LEU A 185 10.62 -22.19 16.17
CA LEU A 185 9.63 -22.05 15.11
C LEU A 185 10.21 -22.49 13.76
N SER A 186 11.37 -21.93 13.38
CA SER A 186 12.00 -22.25 12.09
C SER A 186 12.37 -23.73 11.96
N ARG A 187 12.85 -24.37 13.04
CA ARG A 187 13.10 -25.82 13.06
C ARG A 187 11.83 -26.61 12.77
N ARG A 188 10.73 -26.32 13.47
CA ARG A 188 9.46 -27.03 13.26
C ARG A 188 8.88 -26.84 11.86
N VAL A 189 9.10 -25.67 11.25
CA VAL A 189 8.69 -25.41 9.87
C VAL A 189 9.58 -26.18 8.88
N ASP A 190 10.90 -26.26 9.10
CA ASP A 190 11.79 -27.11 8.31
C ASP A 190 11.40 -28.60 8.43
N ASP A 191 11.05 -29.07 9.63
CA ASP A 191 10.55 -30.44 9.83
C ASP A 191 9.27 -30.71 9.01
N LYS A 192 8.30 -29.77 9.03
CA LYS A 192 7.10 -29.85 8.17
C LYS A 192 7.45 -29.87 6.69
N TYR A 193 8.39 -29.02 6.26
CA TYR A 193 8.85 -28.99 4.88
C TYR A 193 9.51 -30.32 4.48
N ARG A 194 10.34 -30.93 5.35
CA ARG A 194 10.94 -32.25 5.11
C ARG A 194 9.88 -33.33 5.00
N ALA A 195 8.92 -33.36 5.92
CA ALA A 195 7.79 -34.29 5.85
C ALA A 195 7.01 -34.12 4.53
N PHE A 196 6.80 -32.88 4.09
CA PHE A 196 6.15 -32.57 2.82
C PHE A 196 6.91 -33.14 1.61
N ILE A 197 8.21 -32.82 1.44
CA ILE A 197 8.98 -33.30 0.28
C ILE A 197 9.23 -34.81 0.30
N THR A 198 9.17 -35.44 1.48
CA THR A 198 9.21 -36.91 1.59
C THR A 198 7.88 -37.54 1.19
N SER A 199 6.75 -36.90 1.52
CA SER A 199 5.41 -37.40 1.19
C SER A 199 5.03 -37.11 -0.27
N TYR A 200 5.57 -36.04 -0.84
CA TYR A 200 5.29 -35.57 -2.20
C TYR A 200 6.60 -35.49 -2.99
N PRO A 201 6.98 -36.57 -3.70
CA PRO A 201 8.14 -36.59 -4.59
C PRO A 201 8.05 -35.53 -5.71
N LYS A 202 9.19 -35.27 -6.37
CA LYS A 202 9.34 -34.18 -7.35
C LYS A 202 8.36 -34.24 -8.53
N GLU A 203 7.90 -35.45 -8.84
CA GLU A 203 6.99 -35.76 -9.93
C GLU A 203 5.54 -35.40 -9.62
N THR A 204 5.21 -35.18 -8.35
CA THR A 204 3.84 -34.87 -7.91
C THR A 204 3.46 -33.41 -8.19
N GLN A 205 2.17 -33.19 -8.46
CA GLN A 205 1.64 -31.85 -8.70
C GLN A 205 1.78 -30.97 -7.45
N GLU A 206 1.65 -31.55 -6.25
CA GLU A 206 1.82 -30.89 -4.96
C GLU A 206 3.23 -30.33 -4.81
N PHE A 207 4.25 -31.13 -5.14
CA PHE A 207 5.63 -30.65 -5.13
C PHE A 207 5.81 -29.50 -6.13
N GLN A 208 5.33 -29.67 -7.37
CA GLN A 208 5.48 -28.67 -8.43
C GLN A 208 4.78 -27.33 -8.11
N LYS A 209 3.67 -27.34 -7.35
CA LYS A 209 2.99 -26.12 -6.87
C LYS A 209 3.90 -25.26 -5.99
N LEU A 210 4.77 -25.87 -5.19
CA LEU A 210 5.71 -25.15 -4.31
C LEU A 210 7.11 -24.99 -4.93
N HIS A 211 7.45 -25.83 -5.90
CA HIS A 211 8.74 -25.90 -6.56
C HIS A 211 8.60 -25.77 -8.08
N PRO A 212 8.66 -24.54 -8.63
CA PRO A 212 8.65 -24.34 -10.08
C PRO A 212 9.75 -25.15 -10.80
N PRO A 213 9.57 -25.49 -12.09
CA PRO A 213 10.53 -26.29 -12.84
C PRO A 213 11.97 -25.77 -12.78
N GLY A 214 12.94 -26.69 -12.67
CA GLY A 214 14.38 -26.38 -12.64
C GLY A 214 14.95 -26.08 -11.25
N ARG A 215 14.25 -26.44 -10.18
CA ARG A 215 14.68 -26.13 -8.81
C ARG A 215 15.09 -27.34 -7.96
N GLU A 216 16.17 -27.17 -7.22
CA GLU A 216 16.62 -28.10 -6.19
C GLU A 216 15.93 -27.88 -4.84
N ILE A 217 15.77 -28.98 -4.10
CA ILE A 217 15.24 -29.00 -2.73
C ILE A 217 16.15 -28.13 -1.85
N LEU A 218 15.57 -27.35 -0.93
CA LEU A 218 16.35 -26.56 0.03
C LEU A 218 17.40 -27.42 0.78
N PRO A 219 18.60 -26.90 1.04
CA PRO A 219 19.65 -27.65 1.74
C PRO A 219 19.17 -28.11 3.11
N VAL A 220 19.66 -29.26 3.59
CA VAL A 220 19.29 -29.83 4.89
C VAL A 220 19.55 -28.81 6.00
N GLY A 221 18.60 -28.64 6.92
CA GLY A 221 18.72 -27.69 8.02
C GLY A 221 18.46 -26.23 7.64
N ALA A 222 17.70 -25.97 6.57
CA ALA A 222 17.32 -24.62 6.14
C ALA A 222 16.54 -23.82 7.20
N GLY A 223 15.98 -24.47 8.22
CA GLY A 223 15.39 -23.83 9.40
C GLY A 223 16.28 -23.79 10.64
N LEU A 224 17.44 -24.44 10.62
CA LEU A 224 18.34 -24.58 11.78
C LEU A 224 19.38 -23.46 11.86
N ALA A 225 19.87 -22.99 10.70
CA ALA A 225 20.87 -21.94 10.64
C ALA A 225 20.24 -20.54 10.79
N PRO A 226 20.87 -19.59 11.51
CA PRO A 226 20.39 -18.20 11.63
C PRO A 226 20.28 -17.41 10.32
N ASN A 227 20.78 -17.97 9.21
CA ASN A 227 20.67 -17.42 7.86
C ASN A 227 20.01 -18.39 6.88
N GLY A 228 19.44 -19.49 7.37
CA GLY A 228 18.72 -20.44 6.55
C GLY A 228 17.47 -19.81 5.93
N SER A 229 17.09 -20.26 4.74
CA SER A 229 15.96 -19.67 3.99
C SER A 229 14.67 -19.70 4.80
N ILE A 230 14.34 -20.84 5.42
CA ILE A 230 13.13 -20.99 6.24
C ILE A 230 13.21 -20.11 7.48
N TYR A 231 14.36 -20.08 8.17
CA TYR A 231 14.57 -19.20 9.32
C TYR A 231 14.26 -17.75 8.96
N ASN A 232 14.84 -17.24 7.86
CA ASN A 232 14.63 -15.85 7.44
C ASN A 232 13.18 -15.54 7.04
N TRP A 233 12.40 -16.53 6.63
CA TRP A 233 10.99 -16.31 6.25
C TRP A 233 10.03 -16.24 7.43
N VAL A 234 10.37 -16.87 8.57
CA VAL A 234 9.44 -17.04 9.69
C VAL A 234 9.92 -16.43 11.01
N LYS A 235 11.21 -16.06 11.14
CA LYS A 235 11.79 -15.58 12.41
C LYS A 235 11.08 -14.37 13.01
N ASP A 236 10.48 -13.51 12.19
CA ASP A 236 9.84 -12.27 12.66
C ASP A 236 8.34 -12.44 12.92
N MET A 237 7.82 -13.66 12.78
CA MET A 237 6.44 -14.02 13.13
C MET A 237 6.23 -14.27 14.63
N VAL A 238 7.32 -14.34 15.39
CA VAL A 238 7.29 -14.48 16.85
C VAL A 238 8.18 -13.41 17.47
N ASN A 239 7.73 -12.84 18.58
CA ASN A 239 8.56 -11.90 19.31
C ASN A 239 9.67 -12.69 19.99
N GLY A 240 10.91 -12.44 19.56
CA GLY A 240 12.07 -13.06 20.21
C GLY A 240 12.03 -12.73 21.70
N GLN A 241 12.25 -13.73 22.56
CA GLN A 241 12.50 -13.46 23.97
C GLN A 241 13.66 -12.46 24.06
N GLN A 242 13.35 -11.18 24.27
CA GLN A 242 14.35 -10.22 24.71
C GLN A 242 14.91 -10.82 25.99
N ARG A 243 16.19 -11.20 25.96
CA ARG A 243 16.92 -11.52 27.19
C ARG A 243 16.69 -10.33 28.12
N ARG A 244 15.94 -10.53 29.19
CA ARG A 244 15.89 -9.59 30.31
C ARG A 244 17.31 -9.54 30.88
N GLY A 245 18.12 -8.66 30.33
CA GLY A 245 19.44 -8.35 30.83
C GLY A 245 19.31 -7.79 32.24
N ARG A 246 19.89 -8.52 33.19
CA ARG A 246 20.14 -8.10 34.57
C ARG A 246 20.39 -6.60 34.67
N LYS A 247 19.49 -5.86 35.33
CA LYS A 247 19.88 -4.70 36.12
C LYS A 247 20.00 -5.18 37.56
N ASN A 248 21.22 -5.44 38.00
CA ASN A 248 21.56 -5.24 39.41
C ASN A 248 22.11 -3.82 39.52
N PRO A 249 21.55 -2.98 40.39
CA PRO A 249 22.32 -1.95 41.06
C PRO A 249 22.56 -2.41 42.51
N VAL A 250 23.83 -2.53 42.88
CA VAL A 250 24.29 -2.15 44.22
C VAL A 250 25.09 -0.88 44.01
#